data_AF-A0A3C0VVT5-F1
#
_entry.id   AF-A0A3C0VVT5-F1
#
_cell.length_a   1.000
_cell.length_b   1.000
_cell.length_c   1.000
_cell.angle_alpha   90.00
_cell.angle_beta   90.00
_cell.angle_gamma   90.00
#
_symmetry.space_group_name_H-M   'P 1'
#
loop_
_entity.id
_entity.type
_entity.pdbx_description
1 polymer ?
#
loop_
_entity_poly.entity_id
_entity_poly.type
_entity_poly.pdbx_seq_one_letter_code
_entity_poly.pdbx_strand_id
1 'polypeptide(L)'
;MIRLADTEPIDLDEWNHAGLTIDGGQIRLYRNGNTVAVTDYLDRFNTSTENWVAVGASVILELGEFEEDPDLFLMDEASPLAFSGSIDDLAIWTVARSAADMKSIFEQGQKGVDASNVAVSIPDFVEPSEIDVTEPSISVTRNADGSLTVEFEGTLQTAPTVNGPWTDVDATSPVNWSSDQAAGFARSKK
;
A
#
# COMPACT_ATOMS: atom_id res chain seq x y z
N MET A 1 8.12 -25.55 -13.56
CA MET A 1 6.70 -25.19 -13.36
C MET A 1 6.52 -24.84 -11.89
N ILE A 2 6.05 -23.63 -11.58
CA ILE A 2 5.71 -23.24 -10.20
C ILE A 2 4.25 -23.64 -9.97
N ARG A 3 4.00 -24.38 -8.89
CA ARG A 3 2.65 -24.75 -8.45
C ARG A 3 2.41 -24.14 -7.08
N LEU A 4 1.35 -23.35 -6.96
CA LEU A 4 0.88 -22.79 -5.71
C LEU A 4 -0.53 -23.33 -5.45
N ALA A 5 -0.78 -23.83 -4.25
CA ALA A 5 -2.07 -24.42 -3.89
C ALA A 5 -2.37 -24.14 -2.42
N ASP A 6 -3.66 -24.00 -2.10
CA ASP A 6 -4.15 -24.13 -0.73
C ASP A 6 -4.05 -25.60 -0.32
N THR A 7 -3.52 -25.86 0.88
CA THR A 7 -3.38 -27.22 1.39
C THR A 7 -4.63 -27.71 2.11
N GLU A 8 -5.52 -26.79 2.48
CA GLU A 8 -6.79 -27.12 3.10
C GLU A 8 -7.88 -27.30 2.03
N PRO A 9 -8.71 -28.35 2.13
CA PRO A 9 -9.83 -28.52 1.23
C PRO A 9 -10.81 -27.34 1.34
N ILE A 10 -11.56 -27.11 0.27
CA ILE A 10 -12.72 -26.23 0.27
C ILE A 10 -13.98 -27.07 0.45
N ASP A 11 -14.92 -26.55 1.24
CA ASP A 11 -16.23 -27.15 1.35
C ASP A 11 -17.02 -26.91 0.05
N LEU A 12 -17.78 -27.93 -0.37
CA LEU A 12 -18.64 -27.83 -1.55
C LEU A 12 -19.93 -27.09 -1.19
N ASP A 13 -20.57 -26.51 -2.21
CA ASP A 13 -21.81 -25.74 -2.09
C ASP A 13 -21.72 -24.49 -1.18
N GLU A 14 -20.51 -23.97 -0.97
CA GLU A 14 -20.27 -22.72 -0.25
C GLU A 14 -19.53 -21.68 -1.11
N TRP A 15 -19.97 -20.42 -1.00
CA TRP A 15 -19.28 -19.31 -1.64
C TRP A 15 -17.91 -19.08 -0.98
N ASN A 16 -16.87 -19.10 -1.79
CA ASN A 16 -15.51 -18.78 -1.37
C ASN A 16 -14.97 -17.65 -2.24
N HIS A 17 -14.26 -16.72 -1.62
CA HIS A 17 -13.49 -15.72 -2.34
C HIS A 17 -12.08 -16.25 -2.58
N ALA A 18 -11.70 -16.40 -3.85
CA ALA A 18 -10.37 -16.79 -4.27
C ALA A 18 -9.62 -15.60 -4.87
N GLY A 19 -8.35 -15.45 -4.50
CA GLY A 19 -7.51 -14.34 -4.95
C GLY A 19 -6.11 -14.79 -5.32
N LEU A 20 -5.52 -14.18 -6.36
CA LEU A 20 -4.14 -14.42 -6.77
C LEU A 20 -3.46 -13.08 -7.03
N THR A 21 -2.27 -12.87 -6.46
CA THR A 21 -1.45 -11.68 -6.74
C THR A 21 -0.05 -12.10 -7.14
N ILE A 22 0.51 -11.42 -8.14
CA ILE A 22 1.89 -11.61 -8.58
C ILE A 22 2.56 -10.23 -8.66
N ASP A 23 3.57 -9.98 -7.82
CA ASP A 23 4.22 -8.67 -7.70
C ASP A 23 5.61 -8.60 -8.36
N GLY A 24 6.00 -9.65 -9.08
CA GLY A 24 7.32 -9.78 -9.71
C GLY A 24 8.43 -10.29 -8.79
N GLY A 25 8.15 -10.48 -7.49
CA GLY A 25 9.02 -11.19 -6.55
C GLY A 25 8.35 -12.41 -5.94
N GLN A 26 7.04 -12.38 -5.73
CA GLN A 26 6.25 -13.44 -5.12
C GLN A 26 4.89 -13.61 -5.80
N ILE A 27 4.42 -14.86 -5.79
CA ILE A 27 3.03 -15.22 -6.08
C ILE A 27 2.36 -15.54 -4.74
N ARG A 28 1.18 -14.96 -4.50
CA ARG A 28 0.38 -15.21 -3.30
C ARG A 28 -1.03 -15.65 -3.68
N LEU A 29 -1.49 -16.71 -3.02
CA LEU A 29 -2.85 -17.23 -3.12
C LEU A 29 -3.62 -16.84 -1.86
N TYR A 30 -4.86 -16.40 -2.03
CA TYR A 30 -5.75 -15.98 -0.98
C TYR A 30 -7.05 -16.77 -1.01
N ARG A 31 -7.57 -17.10 0.18
CA ARG A 31 -8.91 -17.64 0.39
C ARG A 31 -9.60 -16.82 1.46
N ASN A 32 -10.81 -16.34 1.16
CA ASN A 32 -11.65 -15.59 2.10
C ASN A 32 -10.87 -14.44 2.77
N GLY A 33 -10.12 -13.69 1.96
CA GLY A 33 -9.30 -12.54 2.38
C GLY A 33 -7.95 -12.89 3.04
N ASN A 34 -7.68 -14.15 3.36
CA ASN A 34 -6.45 -14.59 4.03
C ASN A 34 -5.45 -15.19 3.05
N THR A 35 -4.16 -14.92 3.22
CA THR A 35 -3.11 -15.60 2.46
C THR A 35 -3.02 -17.07 2.89
N VAL A 36 -3.23 -17.97 1.94
CA VAL A 36 -3.16 -19.43 2.17
C VAL A 36 -1.89 -20.06 1.62
N ALA A 37 -1.24 -19.43 0.64
CA ALA A 37 0.03 -19.89 0.12
C ALA A 37 0.86 -18.74 -0.48
N VAL A 38 2.18 -18.84 -0.35
CA VAL A 38 3.15 -17.90 -0.93
C VAL A 38 4.30 -18.68 -1.55
N THR A 39 4.78 -18.27 -2.71
CA THR A 39 6.02 -18.77 -3.30
C THR A 39 6.78 -17.62 -3.96
N ASP A 40 8.11 -17.74 -3.97
CA ASP A 40 8.96 -16.80 -4.69
C ASP A 40 8.81 -17.00 -6.20
N TYR A 41 8.82 -15.88 -6.91
CA TYR A 41 8.80 -15.76 -8.35
C TYR A 41 9.82 -14.69 -8.74
N LEU A 42 11.08 -15.11 -8.86
CA LEU A 42 12.22 -14.21 -9.12
C LEU A 42 12.53 -14.07 -10.62
N ASP A 43 11.56 -14.36 -11.49
CA ASP A 43 11.75 -14.38 -12.94
C ASP A 43 10.92 -13.29 -13.63
N ARG A 44 11.25 -13.00 -14.89
CA ARG A 44 10.46 -12.10 -15.73
C ARG A 44 9.12 -12.72 -16.05
N PHE A 45 8.08 -11.90 -16.03
CA PHE A 45 6.80 -12.26 -16.62
C PHE A 45 7.02 -12.64 -18.09
N ASN A 46 6.73 -13.90 -18.43
CA ASN A 46 6.68 -14.31 -19.83
C ASN A 46 5.52 -13.56 -20.49
N THR A 47 5.77 -13.02 -21.68
CA THR A 47 4.71 -12.44 -22.49
C THR A 47 3.83 -13.58 -23.01
N SER A 48 2.52 -13.46 -22.82
CA SER A 48 1.55 -14.32 -23.50
C SER A 48 1.63 -14.07 -25.02
N THR A 49 1.54 -15.14 -25.82
CA THR A 49 1.24 -15.03 -27.25
C THR A 49 -0.21 -14.66 -27.48
N GLU A 50 -1.06 -14.91 -26.48
CA GLU A 50 -2.50 -14.68 -26.52
C GLU A 50 -2.91 -13.35 -25.90
N ASN A 51 -3.91 -12.73 -26.51
CA ASN A 51 -4.56 -11.50 -26.02
C ASN A 51 -5.84 -11.78 -25.19
N TRP A 52 -6.08 -13.03 -24.82
CA TRP A 52 -7.24 -13.48 -24.06
C TRP A 52 -6.83 -14.37 -22.88
N VAL A 53 -7.77 -14.60 -21.96
CA VAL A 53 -7.61 -15.50 -20.81
C VAL A 53 -8.87 -16.36 -20.66
N ALA A 54 -8.69 -17.66 -20.41
CA ALA A 54 -9.79 -18.54 -20.04
C ALA A 54 -9.99 -18.54 -18.51
N VAL A 55 -11.25 -18.44 -18.09
CA VAL A 55 -11.66 -18.56 -16.67
C VAL A 55 -12.73 -19.63 -16.59
N GLY A 56 -12.59 -20.54 -15.61
CA GLY A 56 -13.54 -21.63 -15.42
C GLY A 56 -13.42 -22.78 -16.42
N ALA A 57 -12.35 -22.81 -17.22
CA ALA A 57 -12.09 -23.87 -18.20
C ALA A 57 -10.58 -24.04 -18.43
N SER A 58 -10.14 -25.28 -18.65
CA SER A 58 -8.80 -25.57 -19.15
C SER A 58 -8.82 -25.66 -20.66
N VAL A 59 -7.99 -24.85 -21.31
CA VAL A 59 -7.77 -24.87 -22.77
C VAL A 59 -6.39 -25.45 -23.04
N ILE A 60 -6.28 -26.25 -24.11
CA ILE A 60 -5.04 -26.88 -24.56
C ILE A 60 -4.67 -26.24 -25.89
N LEU A 61 -3.40 -25.85 -26.04
CA LEU A 61 -2.84 -25.42 -27.31
C LEU A 61 -2.47 -26.65 -28.13
N GLU A 62 -3.10 -26.80 -29.29
CA GLU A 62 -2.82 -27.86 -30.24
C GLU A 62 -2.09 -27.26 -31.46
N LEU A 63 -0.87 -27.74 -31.70
CA LEU A 63 0.02 -27.20 -32.74
C LEU A 63 0.05 -28.15 -33.95
N GLY A 64 -0.23 -27.61 -35.13
CA GLY A 64 0.02 -28.24 -36.42
C GLY A 64 -1.01 -29.28 -36.89
N GLU A 65 -2.18 -29.35 -36.26
CA GLU A 65 -3.23 -30.32 -36.65
C GLU A 65 -4.18 -29.82 -37.74
N PHE A 66 -4.38 -28.50 -37.87
CA PHE A 66 -5.31 -27.94 -38.85
C PHE A 66 -4.55 -27.13 -39.93
N GLU A 67 -4.77 -27.47 -41.21
CA GLU A 67 -4.09 -26.79 -42.32
C GLU A 67 -4.50 -25.30 -42.46
N GLU A 68 -5.69 -24.93 -41.98
CA GLU A 68 -6.18 -23.54 -42.06
C GLU A 68 -5.83 -22.70 -40.81
N ASP A 69 -5.60 -23.34 -39.66
CA ASP A 69 -5.19 -22.67 -38.43
C ASP A 69 -4.26 -23.57 -37.60
N PRO A 70 -2.93 -23.45 -37.76
CA PRO A 70 -2.00 -24.37 -37.13
C PRO A 70 -1.98 -24.26 -35.60
N ASP A 71 -2.52 -23.20 -35.01
CA ASP A 71 -2.42 -22.94 -33.57
C ASP A 71 -3.83 -22.82 -32.98
N LEU A 72 -4.48 -23.96 -32.74
CA LEU A 72 -5.86 -24.00 -32.25
C LEU A 72 -5.90 -24.24 -30.74
N PHE A 73 -6.64 -23.40 -30.02
CA PHE A 73 -6.92 -23.63 -28.60
C PHE A 73 -8.23 -24.39 -28.45
N LEU A 74 -8.15 -25.62 -27.97
CA LEU A 74 -9.30 -26.50 -27.81
C LEU A 74 -9.56 -26.84 -26.35
N MET A 75 -10.83 -27.05 -26.03
CA MET A 75 -11.22 -27.75 -24.81
C MET A 75 -11.08 -29.25 -25.09
N ASP A 76 -10.51 -30.00 -24.15
CA ASP A 76 -10.60 -31.46 -24.20
C ASP A 76 -12.06 -31.87 -24.05
N GLU A 77 -12.71 -32.26 -25.15
CA GLU A 77 -14.12 -32.69 -25.12
C GLU A 77 -14.32 -34.02 -24.39
N ALA A 78 -13.28 -34.86 -24.28
CA ALA A 78 -13.35 -36.14 -23.57
C ALA A 78 -13.22 -35.96 -22.05
N SER A 79 -12.46 -34.95 -21.62
CA SER A 79 -12.30 -34.58 -20.20
C SER A 79 -12.33 -33.07 -20.05
N PRO A 80 -13.50 -32.42 -20.21
CA PRO A 80 -13.60 -30.98 -20.06
C PRO A 80 -13.31 -30.65 -18.60
N LEU A 81 -12.11 -30.13 -18.33
CA LEU A 81 -11.70 -29.62 -17.00
C LEU A 81 -12.40 -28.27 -16.75
N ALA A 82 -13.71 -28.25 -16.95
CA ALA A 82 -14.58 -27.12 -16.73
C ALA A 82 -14.90 -27.01 -15.24
N PHE A 83 -14.95 -25.77 -14.76
CA PHE A 83 -15.38 -25.48 -13.41
C PHE A 83 -16.85 -25.86 -13.24
N SER A 84 -17.13 -26.67 -12.21
CA SER A 84 -18.48 -27.08 -11.85
C SER A 84 -18.93 -26.27 -10.63
N GLY A 85 -19.68 -25.20 -10.86
CA GLY A 85 -20.15 -24.30 -9.82
C GLY A 85 -20.60 -22.95 -10.38
N SER A 86 -20.67 -21.94 -9.51
CA SER A 86 -20.96 -20.56 -9.89
C SER A 86 -19.75 -19.66 -9.62
N ILE A 87 -19.55 -18.68 -10.51
CA ILE A 87 -18.54 -17.62 -10.38
C ILE A 87 -19.31 -16.30 -10.39
N ASP A 88 -18.98 -15.41 -9.47
CA ASP A 88 -19.50 -14.04 -9.41
C ASP A 88 -18.37 -13.09 -9.01
N ASP A 89 -18.57 -11.79 -9.21
CA ASP A 89 -17.63 -10.71 -8.86
C ASP A 89 -16.20 -10.90 -9.42
N LEU A 90 -16.08 -11.44 -10.63
CA LEU A 90 -14.79 -11.62 -11.30
C LEU A 90 -14.14 -10.26 -11.60
N ALA A 91 -12.94 -10.05 -11.07
CA ALA A 91 -12.15 -8.85 -11.30
C ALA A 91 -10.68 -9.19 -11.60
N ILE A 92 -10.07 -8.38 -12.48
CA ILE A 92 -8.69 -8.52 -12.93
C ILE A 92 -8.03 -7.14 -12.87
N TRP A 93 -6.84 -7.07 -12.27
CA TRP A 93 -6.08 -5.84 -12.11
C TRP A 93 -4.72 -5.93 -12.83
N THR A 94 -4.24 -4.79 -13.30
CA THR A 94 -2.89 -4.63 -13.87
C THR A 94 -1.81 -4.40 -12.82
N VAL A 95 -2.17 -4.44 -11.54
CA VAL A 95 -1.29 -4.25 -10.39
C VAL A 95 -1.52 -5.35 -9.36
N ALA A 96 -0.45 -5.74 -8.67
CA ALA A 96 -0.56 -6.66 -7.54
C ALA A 96 -1.27 -5.95 -6.38
N ARG A 97 -2.41 -6.50 -5.93
CA ARG A 97 -3.10 -6.03 -4.72
C ARG A 97 -2.33 -6.47 -3.46
N SER A 98 -2.39 -5.66 -2.42
CA SER A 98 -1.82 -6.02 -1.12
C SER A 98 -2.68 -7.06 -0.40
N ALA A 99 -2.14 -7.74 0.61
CA ALA A 99 -2.94 -8.64 1.44
C ALA A 99 -4.09 -7.92 2.16
N ALA A 100 -3.89 -6.66 2.56
CA ALA A 100 -4.92 -5.83 3.16
C ALA A 100 -6.06 -5.53 2.19
N ASP A 101 -5.74 -5.25 0.92
CA ASP A 101 -6.74 -5.08 -0.13
C ASP A 101 -7.57 -6.34 -0.34
N MET A 102 -6.91 -7.50 -0.44
CA MET A 102 -7.60 -8.77 -0.66
C MET A 102 -8.55 -9.10 0.50
N LYS A 103 -8.16 -8.77 1.74
CA LYS A 103 -9.02 -8.88 2.90
C LYS A 103 -10.21 -7.92 2.83
N SER A 104 -9.98 -6.68 2.45
CA SER A 104 -11.03 -5.67 2.27
C SER A 104 -12.03 -6.09 1.18
N ILE A 105 -11.54 -6.52 0.01
CA ILE A 105 -12.37 -7.00 -1.12
C ILE A 105 -13.31 -8.11 -0.64
N PHE A 106 -12.80 -9.09 0.10
CA PHE A 106 -13.62 -10.15 0.67
C PHE A 106 -14.66 -9.63 1.69
N GLU A 107 -14.26 -8.79 2.64
CA GLU A 107 -15.14 -8.30 3.71
C GLU A 107 -16.24 -7.36 3.20
N GLN A 108 -15.94 -6.57 2.17
CA GLN A 108 -16.92 -5.65 1.57
C GLN A 108 -17.76 -6.34 0.49
N GLY A 109 -17.22 -7.31 -0.25
CA GLY A 109 -17.98 -8.14 -1.18
C GLY A 109 -19.13 -8.88 -0.48
N GLN A 110 -18.90 -9.38 0.74
CA GLN A 110 -19.96 -9.95 1.58
C GLN A 110 -21.09 -8.95 1.94
N LYS A 111 -20.84 -7.64 1.81
CA LYS A 111 -21.82 -6.58 2.01
C LYS A 111 -22.45 -6.10 0.70
N GLY A 112 -22.14 -6.76 -0.42
CA GLY A 112 -22.61 -6.40 -1.76
C GLY A 112 -21.88 -5.20 -2.37
N VAL A 113 -20.67 -4.88 -1.89
CA VAL A 113 -19.86 -3.79 -2.46
C VAL A 113 -18.98 -4.35 -3.58
N ASP A 114 -19.11 -3.76 -4.76
CA ASP A 114 -18.33 -4.11 -5.95
C ASP A 114 -16.81 -3.94 -5.74
N ALA A 115 -16.02 -4.90 -6.21
CA ALA A 115 -14.57 -4.94 -6.02
C ALA A 115 -13.83 -3.70 -6.57
N SER A 116 -14.37 -3.00 -7.57
CA SER A 116 -13.81 -1.75 -8.09
C SER A 116 -13.91 -0.58 -7.09
N ASN A 117 -14.87 -0.63 -6.17
CA ASN A 117 -15.07 0.39 -5.13
C ASN A 117 -14.29 0.07 -3.84
N VAL A 118 -13.85 -1.18 -3.68
CA VAL A 118 -13.18 -1.67 -2.46
C VAL A 118 -11.66 -1.57 -2.55
N ALA A 119 -11.12 -1.56 -3.78
CA ALA A 119 -9.70 -1.64 -4.08
C ALA A 119 -8.94 -0.31 -3.93
N VAL A 120 -9.32 0.52 -2.97
CA VAL A 120 -8.66 1.80 -2.68
C VAL A 120 -7.94 1.69 -1.34
N SER A 121 -6.81 0.97 -1.29
CA SER A 121 -5.72 1.36 -0.39
C SER A 121 -4.99 2.57 -1.00
N ILE A 122 -5.73 3.65 -1.29
CA ILE A 122 -5.18 4.93 -0.83
C ILE A 122 -5.20 4.70 0.68
N PRO A 123 -4.06 4.70 1.40
CA PRO A 123 -4.13 4.68 2.86
C PRO A 123 -5.19 5.70 3.20
N ASP A 124 -6.23 5.26 3.91
CA ASP A 124 -7.39 6.09 4.28
C ASP A 124 -6.81 7.48 4.45
N PHE A 125 -7.24 8.46 3.64
CA PHE A 125 -6.80 9.81 3.89
C PHE A 125 -7.37 10.05 5.28
N VAL A 126 -6.53 9.77 6.27
CA VAL A 126 -6.59 10.35 7.58
C VAL A 126 -6.50 11.80 7.15
N GLU A 127 -7.67 12.43 7.00
CA GLU A 127 -7.78 13.85 7.25
C GLU A 127 -6.92 13.99 8.47
N PRO A 128 -5.73 14.63 8.38
CA PRO A 128 -4.89 14.75 9.54
C PRO A 128 -5.84 15.25 10.59
N SER A 129 -6.10 14.42 11.60
CA SER A 129 -6.83 14.86 12.78
C SER A 129 -6.19 16.19 13.07
N GLU A 130 -6.96 17.28 13.21
CA GLU A 130 -6.35 18.58 13.49
C GLU A 130 -5.47 18.38 14.72
N ILE A 131 -4.19 18.12 14.46
CA ILE A 131 -3.16 18.24 15.44
C ILE A 131 -3.18 19.73 15.56
N ASP A 132 -3.53 20.19 16.75
CA ASP A 132 -3.28 21.56 17.16
C ASP A 132 -1.75 21.75 17.10
N VAL A 133 -1.23 21.88 15.87
CA VAL A 133 0.10 22.33 15.52
C VAL A 133 0.08 23.84 15.57
N THR A 134 -0.47 24.41 16.65
CA THR A 134 -0.05 25.76 17.04
C THR A 134 1.43 25.66 17.42
N GLU A 135 2.28 25.60 16.39
CA GLU A 135 3.71 25.73 16.50
C GLU A 135 3.94 27.01 17.33
N PRO A 136 4.74 26.94 18.40
CA PRO A 136 4.96 28.11 19.22
C PRO A 136 5.65 29.18 18.38
N SER A 137 5.09 30.38 18.38
CA SER A 137 5.71 31.50 17.70
C SER A 137 7.02 31.91 18.40
N ILE A 138 8.00 32.34 17.60
CA ILE A 138 9.21 33.02 18.06
C ILE A 138 9.54 34.15 17.09
N SER A 139 9.84 35.33 17.61
CA SER A 139 10.26 36.50 16.85
C SER A 139 11.52 37.11 17.47
N VAL A 140 12.37 37.69 16.63
CA VAL A 140 13.60 38.37 17.06
C VAL A 140 13.62 39.75 16.43
N THR A 141 13.72 40.78 17.27
CA THR A 141 13.87 42.17 16.86
C THR A 141 15.23 42.69 17.30
N ARG A 142 15.98 43.31 16.39
CA ARG A 142 17.22 44.02 16.73
C ARG A 142 16.91 45.44 17.20
N ASN A 143 17.34 45.78 18.40
CA ASN A 143 17.16 47.10 19.00
C ASN A 143 18.21 48.11 18.49
N ALA A 144 17.93 49.40 18.67
CA ALA A 144 18.81 50.49 18.24
C ALA A 144 20.17 50.50 18.98
N ASP A 145 20.21 50.00 20.22
CA ASP A 145 21.42 49.87 21.03
C ASP A 145 22.27 48.63 20.69
N GLY A 146 21.80 47.80 19.74
CA GLY A 146 22.46 46.59 19.28
C GLY A 146 22.04 45.30 19.99
N SER A 147 21.25 45.37 21.06
CA SER A 147 20.67 44.20 21.69
C SER A 147 19.58 43.53 20.84
N LEU A 148 19.21 42.30 21.18
CA LEU A 148 18.14 41.53 20.54
C LEU A 148 16.98 41.32 21.53
N THR A 149 15.75 41.64 21.11
CA THR A 149 14.53 41.27 21.82
C THR A 149 13.99 39.99 21.20
N VAL A 150 13.84 38.93 21.99
CA VAL A 150 13.25 37.64 21.57
C VAL A 150 11.90 37.45 22.25
N GLU A 151 10.84 37.39 21.46
CA GLU A 151 9.48 37.12 21.93
C GLU A 151 9.08 35.71 21.50
N PHE A 152 8.56 34.89 22.42
CA PHE A 152 8.26 33.48 22.18
C PHE A 152 7.06 32.98 22.98
N GLU A 153 6.44 31.89 22.51
CA GLU A 153 5.36 31.18 23.22
C GLU A 153 5.85 29.87 23.84
N GLY A 154 5.60 29.65 25.13
CA GLY A 154 6.03 28.42 25.83
C GLY A 154 7.44 28.55 26.41
N THR A 155 8.29 27.55 26.19
CA THR A 155 9.67 27.48 26.70
C THR A 155 10.67 27.80 25.60
N LEU A 156 11.55 28.77 25.84
CA LEU A 156 12.67 29.06 24.96
C LEU A 156 13.78 28.02 25.17
N GLN A 157 14.32 27.48 24.07
CA GLN A 157 15.46 26.57 24.11
C GLN A 157 16.62 27.12 23.27
N THR A 158 17.86 26.88 23.69
CA THR A 158 19.06 27.22 22.92
C THR A 158 19.94 26.00 22.65
N ALA A 159 20.74 26.08 21.59
CA ALA A 159 21.69 25.04 21.21
C ALA A 159 22.96 25.62 20.54
N PRO A 160 24.11 24.92 20.64
CA PRO A 160 25.32 25.29 19.92
C PRO A 160 25.27 24.93 18.42
N THR A 161 24.38 24.00 18.02
CA THR A 161 24.19 23.61 16.61
C THR A 161 22.70 23.48 16.30
N VAL A 162 22.33 23.54 15.02
CA VAL A 162 20.93 23.36 14.56
C VAL A 162 20.32 22.02 14.98
N ASN A 163 21.15 20.99 15.18
CA ASN A 163 20.70 19.66 15.58
C ASN A 163 20.75 19.44 17.11
N GLY A 164 21.09 20.47 17.89
CA GLY A 164 21.23 20.37 19.35
C GLY A 164 22.68 20.16 19.83
N PRO A 165 22.87 19.73 21.09
CA PRO A 165 21.83 19.46 22.09
C PRO A 165 21.05 20.73 22.47
N TRP A 166 19.73 20.61 22.63
CA TRP A 166 18.84 21.71 23.01
C TRP A 166 18.66 21.76 24.52
N THR A 167 18.79 22.94 25.10
CA THR A 167 18.66 23.18 26.55
C THR A 167 17.63 24.28 26.80
N ASP A 168 16.75 24.06 27.79
CA ASP A 168 15.77 25.05 28.22
C ASP A 168 16.46 26.29 28.80
N VAL A 169 15.93 27.46 28.44
CA VAL A 169 16.33 28.75 29.01
C VAL A 169 15.31 29.12 30.08
N ASP A 170 15.79 29.35 31.30
CA ASP A 170 14.98 29.85 32.41
C ASP A 170 14.71 31.37 32.24
N ALA A 171 13.80 31.69 31.32
CA ALA A 171 13.39 33.05 31.01
C ALA A 171 11.91 33.10 30.59
N THR A 172 11.31 34.28 30.75
CA THR A 172 9.94 34.58 30.28
C THR A 172 9.98 35.48 29.05
N SER A 173 9.02 35.31 28.14
CA SER A 173 8.87 36.17 26.97
C SER A 173 8.32 37.57 27.33
N PRO A 174 8.84 38.66 26.71
CA PRO A 174 10.04 38.71 25.87
C PRO A 174 11.33 38.74 26.69
N VAL A 175 12.43 38.23 26.12
CA VAL A 175 13.78 38.27 26.72
C VAL A 175 14.73 39.13 25.89
N ASN A 176 15.59 39.91 26.56
CA ASN A 176 16.64 40.69 25.92
C ASN A 176 17.99 39.96 25.96
N TRP A 177 18.65 39.85 24.82
CA TRP A 177 19.96 39.23 24.65
C TRP A 177 21.01 40.22 24.13
N SER A 178 22.25 40.01 24.55
CA SER A 178 23.42 40.66 23.95
C SER A 178 23.69 40.05 22.57
N SER A 179 24.11 40.88 21.61
CA SER A 179 24.52 40.41 20.28
C SER A 179 26.03 40.17 20.17
N ASP A 180 26.70 39.92 21.29
CA ASP A 180 28.18 39.78 21.37
C ASP A 180 28.70 38.38 21.01
N GLN A 181 27.81 37.41 20.85
CA GLN A 181 28.16 36.04 20.44
C GLN A 181 28.16 35.89 18.91
N ALA A 182 29.09 35.08 18.38
CA ALA A 182 29.30 34.91 16.94
C ALA A 182 28.11 34.29 16.19
N ALA A 183 27.41 33.33 16.82
CA ALA A 183 26.16 32.75 16.36
C ALA A 183 25.56 31.86 17.47
N GLY A 184 24.23 31.73 17.50
CA GLY A 184 23.51 30.81 18.38
C GLY A 184 22.21 30.35 17.73
N PHE A 185 21.71 29.19 18.15
CA PHE A 185 20.42 28.65 17.69
C PHE A 185 19.41 28.74 18.83
N ALA A 186 18.21 29.23 18.54
CA ALA A 186 17.10 29.30 19.47
C ALA A 186 15.83 28.76 18.82
N ARG A 187 14.99 28.11 19.62
CA ARG A 187 13.65 27.68 19.21
C ARG A 187 12.67 27.84 20.37
N SER A 188 11.40 28.00 20.05
CA SER A 188 10.34 27.90 21.05
C SER A 188 9.77 26.48 21.10
N LYS A 189 9.28 26.07 22.27
CA LYS A 189 8.68 24.76 22.53
C LYS A 189 7.40 24.93 23.36
N LYS A 190 6.29 24.39 22.89
CA LYS A 190 4.99 24.35 23.57
C LYS A 190 4.54 22.89 23.73
#